data_AF-A0A2P7QKD8-F1
#
_entry.id   AF-A0A2P7QKD8-F1
#
_cell.length_a   1.000
_cell.length_b   1.000
_cell.length_c   1.000
_cell.angle_alpha   90.00
_cell.angle_beta   90.00
_cell.angle_gamma   90.00
#
_symmetry.space_group_name_H-M   'P 1'
#
loop_
_entity.id
_entity.type
_entity.pdbx_description
1 polymer ?
#
loop_
_entity_poly.entity_id
_entity_poly.type
_entity_poly.pdbx_seq_one_letter_code
_entity_poly.pdbx_strand_id
1 'polypeptide(L)'
;MLELIAERDFSAITVADIVAKADVGYATFFRHYQDKEGLLFDAADRLIDELLPTMLPALRDEDTRSASIALCRFINDRKAICRALFAGGAEPQVRRILTERSMARAETTGLPDPPGLPFRLAITHSVRATLGILAWWFDEAPDMDCEEVGAIIDRLVIAPVRKG
;
A
#
# COMPACT_ATOMS: atom_id res chain seq x y z
N MET A 1 15.00 4.14 7.41
CA MET A 1 14.71 3.35 6.19
C MET A 1 13.86 4.12 5.20
N LEU A 2 12.70 4.67 5.59
CA LEU A 2 11.79 5.38 4.68
C LEU A 2 12.46 6.54 3.92
N GLU A 3 13.25 7.35 4.62
CA GLU A 3 14.05 8.40 3.97
C GLU A 3 15.09 7.84 2.99
N LEU A 4 15.70 6.69 3.31
CA LEU A 4 16.70 6.07 2.44
C LEU A 4 16.08 5.52 1.15
N ILE A 5 14.90 4.90 1.21
CA ILE A 5 14.20 4.38 0.02
C ILE A 5 13.57 5.48 -0.85
N ALA A 6 13.44 6.69 -0.32
CA ALA A 6 13.06 7.87 -1.10
C ALA A 6 14.23 8.41 -1.94
N GLU A 7 15.48 8.17 -1.52
CA GLU A 7 16.69 8.69 -2.16
C GLU A 7 17.37 7.68 -3.11
N ARG A 8 17.26 6.38 -2.83
CA ARG A 8 17.96 5.33 -3.59
C ARG A 8 17.22 3.99 -3.58
N ASP A 9 17.61 3.10 -4.49
CA ASP A 9 17.05 1.75 -4.59
C ASP A 9 17.20 0.96 -3.29
N PHE A 10 16.16 0.20 -2.93
CA PHE A 10 16.14 -0.61 -1.70
C PHE A 10 17.27 -1.64 -1.68
N SER A 11 17.66 -2.18 -2.83
CA SER A 11 18.78 -3.11 -2.95
C SER A 11 20.11 -2.51 -2.48
N ALA A 12 20.33 -1.20 -2.69
CA ALA A 12 21.54 -0.48 -2.33
C ALA A 12 21.61 -0.04 -0.86
N ILE A 13 20.51 -0.13 -0.12
CA ILE A 13 20.45 0.22 1.31
C ILE A 13 21.00 -0.92 2.15
N THR A 14 21.82 -0.62 3.14
CA THR A 14 22.34 -1.61 4.11
C THR A 14 21.73 -1.44 5.49
N VAL A 15 21.84 -2.47 6.35
CA VAL A 15 21.49 -2.33 7.77
C VAL A 15 22.33 -1.22 8.42
N ALA A 16 23.59 -1.05 8.01
CA ALA A 16 24.47 0.02 8.49
C ALA A 16 23.88 1.41 8.21
N ASP A 17 23.39 1.64 6.98
CA ASP A 17 22.74 2.90 6.62
C ASP A 17 21.48 3.13 7.46
N ILE A 18 20.69 2.07 7.68
CA ILE A 18 19.44 2.15 8.44
C ILE A 18 19.71 2.52 9.90
N VAL A 19 20.63 1.83 10.56
CA VAL A 19 20.91 2.09 11.99
C VAL A 19 21.59 3.44 12.19
N ALA A 20 22.46 3.85 11.26
CA ALA A 20 23.06 5.19 11.27
C ALA A 20 22.01 6.29 11.08
N LYS A 21 21.07 6.11 10.14
CA LYS A 21 20.02 7.09 9.88
C LYS A 21 18.99 7.18 11.01
N ALA A 22 18.70 6.06 11.67
CA ALA A 22 17.71 5.98 12.75
C ALA A 22 18.28 6.29 14.14
N ASP A 23 19.60 6.54 14.25
CA ASP A 23 20.31 6.74 15.53
C ASP A 23 20.04 5.62 16.54
N VAL A 24 20.11 4.37 16.07
CA VAL A 24 19.94 3.17 16.90
C VAL A 24 21.15 2.24 16.79
N GLY A 25 21.40 1.43 17.81
CA GLY A 25 22.44 0.39 17.75
C GLY A 25 22.01 -0.85 16.95
N TYR A 26 22.98 -1.57 16.38
CA TYR A 26 22.76 -2.86 15.71
C TYR A 26 22.05 -3.89 16.59
N ALA A 27 22.39 -3.96 17.88
CA ALA A 27 21.73 -4.86 18.81
C ALA A 27 20.23 -4.56 18.96
N THR A 28 19.85 -3.27 18.93
CA THR A 28 18.44 -2.87 18.91
C THR A 28 17.77 -3.27 17.60
N PHE A 29 18.42 -3.05 16.45
CA PHE A 29 17.88 -3.45 15.15
C PHE A 29 17.63 -4.96 15.09
N PHE A 30 18.66 -5.78 15.36
CA PHE A 30 18.59 -7.22 15.23
C PHE A 30 17.70 -7.90 16.28
N ARG A 31 17.38 -7.21 17.37
CA ARG A 31 16.34 -7.67 18.31
C ARG A 31 14.94 -7.68 17.69
N HIS A 32 14.67 -6.77 16.75
CA HIS A 32 13.35 -6.61 16.14
C HIS A 32 13.27 -7.18 14.72
N TYR A 33 14.37 -7.13 13.96
CA TYR A 33 14.38 -7.50 12.55
C TYR A 33 15.60 -8.34 12.21
N GLN A 34 15.39 -9.42 11.47
CA GLN A 34 16.48 -10.27 10.99
C GLN A 34 17.36 -9.54 9.97
N ASP A 35 16.75 -8.71 9.13
CA ASP A 35 17.37 -7.98 8.03
C ASP A 35 16.53 -6.75 7.64
N LYS A 36 16.95 -6.01 6.61
CA LYS A 36 16.22 -4.83 6.11
C LYS A 36 14.89 -5.21 5.46
N GLU A 37 14.80 -6.41 4.87
CA GLU A 37 13.61 -6.97 4.26
C GLU A 37 12.51 -7.21 5.30
N GLY A 38 12.87 -7.72 6.48
CA GLY A 38 11.97 -7.89 7.61
C GLY A 38 11.43 -6.55 8.13
N LEU A 39 12.28 -5.51 8.19
CA LEU A 39 11.83 -4.16 8.52
C LEU A 39 10.87 -3.59 7.46
N LEU A 40 11.16 -3.78 6.17
CA LEU A 40 10.28 -3.35 5.08
C LEU A 40 8.94 -4.08 5.10
N PHE A 41 8.96 -5.38 5.36
CA PHE A 41 7.77 -6.21 5.51
C PHE A 41 6.87 -5.67 6.62
N ASP A 42 7.41 -5.50 7.83
CA ASP A 42 6.65 -5.00 8.98
C ASP A 42 6.08 -3.59 8.72
N ALA A 43 6.85 -2.71 8.07
CA ALA A 43 6.37 -1.38 7.70
C ALA A 43 5.20 -1.42 6.69
N ALA A 44 5.33 -2.20 5.61
CA ALA A 44 4.28 -2.35 4.60
C ALA A 44 3.05 -3.07 5.16
N ASP A 45 3.26 -4.02 6.06
CA ASP A 45 2.20 -4.80 6.66
C ASP A 45 1.31 -3.99 7.58
N ARG A 46 1.91 -3.18 8.45
CA ARG A 46 1.17 -2.25 9.33
C ARG A 46 0.31 -1.27 8.53
N LEU A 47 0.78 -0.81 7.37
CA LEU A 47 -0.02 0.05 6.51
C LEU A 47 -1.31 -0.63 6.05
N ILE A 48 -1.28 -1.93 5.75
CA ILE A 48 -2.50 -2.66 5.35
C ILE A 48 -3.42 -2.87 6.55
N ASP A 49 -2.86 -3.23 7.72
CA ASP A 49 -3.64 -3.40 8.95
C ASP A 49 -4.37 -2.12 9.35
N GLU A 50 -3.76 -0.96 9.10
CA GLU A 50 -4.38 0.33 9.39
C GLU A 50 -5.31 0.81 8.26
N LEU A 51 -5.01 0.48 6.99
CA LEU A 51 -5.81 0.89 5.83
C LEU A 51 -7.11 0.11 5.71
N LEU A 52 -7.10 -1.22 5.84
CA LEU A 52 -8.30 -2.02 5.60
C LEU A 52 -9.49 -1.61 6.48
N PRO A 53 -9.33 -1.35 7.79
CA PRO A 53 -10.42 -0.85 8.64
C PRO A 53 -11.04 0.46 8.16
N THR A 54 -10.32 1.32 7.44
CA THR A 54 -10.87 2.58 6.92
C THR A 54 -11.75 2.36 5.69
N MET A 55 -11.44 1.34 4.88
CA MET A 55 -12.16 1.02 3.65
C MET A 55 -13.36 0.08 3.89
N LEU A 56 -13.22 -0.87 4.83
CA LEU A 56 -14.17 -1.97 5.01
C LEU A 56 -15.61 -1.55 5.29
N PRO A 57 -15.90 -0.52 6.10
CA PRO A 57 -17.28 -0.06 6.32
C PRO A 57 -17.98 0.29 5.00
N ALA A 58 -17.35 1.13 4.18
CA ALA A 58 -17.91 1.53 2.89
C ALA A 58 -18.03 0.36 1.90
N LEU A 59 -17.06 -0.57 1.89
CA LEU A 59 -17.14 -1.77 1.05
C LEU A 59 -18.29 -2.71 1.43
N ARG A 60 -18.66 -2.77 2.72
CA ARG A 60 -19.80 -3.55 3.21
C ARG A 60 -21.14 -2.92 2.86
N ASP A 61 -21.18 -1.59 2.79
CA ASP A 61 -22.35 -0.82 2.34
C ASP A 61 -22.43 -0.70 0.80
N GLU A 62 -21.59 -1.47 0.08
CA GLU A 62 -21.47 -1.46 -1.39
C GLU A 62 -21.09 -0.09 -2.00
N ASP A 63 -20.59 0.82 -1.16
CA ASP A 63 -20.10 2.15 -1.53
C ASP A 63 -18.60 2.10 -1.88
N THR A 64 -18.32 1.54 -3.05
CA THR A 64 -16.97 1.44 -3.63
C THR A 64 -16.27 2.80 -3.77
N ARG A 65 -17.04 3.87 -3.98
CA ARG A 65 -16.51 5.22 -4.14
C ARG A 65 -16.00 5.76 -2.81
N SER A 66 -16.80 5.67 -1.75
CA SER A 66 -16.37 6.08 -0.42
C SER A 66 -15.19 5.26 0.08
N ALA A 67 -15.14 3.96 -0.23
CA ALA A 67 -13.97 3.13 0.07
C ALA A 67 -12.69 3.61 -0.65
N SER A 68 -12.81 3.99 -1.92
CA SER A 68 -11.68 4.50 -2.72
C SER A 68 -11.20 5.87 -2.25
N ILE A 69 -12.12 6.74 -1.81
CA ILE A 69 -11.76 8.02 -1.19
C ILE A 69 -11.10 7.81 0.18
N ALA A 70 -11.58 6.86 1.00
CA ALA A 70 -10.96 6.52 2.28
C ALA A 70 -9.51 6.04 2.11
N LEU A 71 -9.26 5.21 1.08
CA LEU A 71 -7.91 4.86 0.66
C LEU A 71 -7.08 6.11 0.34
N CYS A 72 -7.57 7.01 -0.52
CA CYS A 72 -6.81 8.20 -0.92
C CYS A 72 -6.50 9.13 0.27
N ARG A 73 -7.44 9.31 1.19
CA ARG A 73 -7.25 10.10 2.41
C ARG A 73 -6.18 9.49 3.32
N PHE A 74 -6.25 8.17 3.56
CA PHE A 74 -5.24 7.45 4.32
C PHE A 74 -3.84 7.63 3.73
N ILE A 75 -3.74 7.56 2.40
CA ILE A 75 -2.48 7.76 1.67
C ILE A 75 -2.02 9.21 1.79
N ASN A 76 -2.91 10.18 1.64
CA ASN A 76 -2.58 11.60 1.68
C ASN A 76 -2.08 12.06 3.06
N ASP A 77 -2.68 11.57 4.14
CA ASP A 77 -2.25 11.84 5.52
C ASP A 77 -0.81 11.39 5.78
N ARG A 78 -0.29 10.49 4.93
CA ARG A 78 1.02 9.84 5.05
C ARG A 78 1.80 9.92 3.75
N LYS A 79 1.52 10.94 2.93
CA LYS A 79 1.95 11.01 1.51
C LYS A 79 3.44 10.77 1.30
N ALA A 80 4.29 11.33 2.15
CA ALA A 80 5.74 11.13 2.07
C ALA A 80 6.15 9.66 2.27
N ILE A 81 5.57 8.99 3.28
CA ILE A 81 5.84 7.58 3.59
C ILE A 81 5.31 6.68 2.48
N CYS A 82 4.06 6.91 2.06
CA CYS A 82 3.42 6.14 1.00
C CYS A 82 4.14 6.32 -0.34
N ARG A 83 4.57 7.53 -0.69
CA ARG A 83 5.39 7.78 -1.88
C ARG A 83 6.68 6.98 -1.84
N ALA A 84 7.41 7.02 -0.73
CA ALA A 84 8.68 6.29 -0.58
C ALA A 84 8.52 4.77 -0.73
N LEU A 85 7.38 4.21 -0.29
CA LEU A 85 7.09 2.77 -0.36
C LEU A 85 6.50 2.33 -1.70
N PHE A 86 5.63 3.13 -2.31
CA PHE A 86 4.84 2.74 -3.49
C PHE A 86 5.40 3.28 -4.81
N ALA A 87 6.22 4.32 -4.76
CA ALA A 87 6.85 4.91 -5.94
C ALA A 87 8.38 5.05 -5.78
N GLY A 88 8.94 4.75 -4.60
CA GLY A 88 10.38 4.78 -4.34
C GLY A 88 11.08 3.45 -4.66
N GLY A 89 12.35 3.36 -4.23
CA GLY A 89 13.25 2.25 -4.55
C GLY A 89 12.86 0.87 -4.01
N ALA A 90 11.76 0.79 -3.24
CA ALA A 90 11.23 -0.43 -2.64
C ALA A 90 9.93 -0.93 -3.28
N GLU A 91 9.39 -0.25 -4.30
CA GLU A 91 8.08 -0.56 -4.91
C GLU A 91 7.92 -2.04 -5.28
N PRO A 92 8.89 -2.73 -5.93
CA PRO A 92 8.69 -4.11 -6.34
C PRO A 92 8.47 -5.06 -5.15
N GLN A 93 9.21 -4.83 -4.06
CA GLN A 93 9.13 -5.58 -2.81
C GLN A 93 7.82 -5.26 -2.11
N VAL A 94 7.46 -3.98 -2.01
CA VAL A 94 6.22 -3.53 -1.35
C VAL A 94 5.00 -4.07 -2.09
N ARG A 95 4.95 -3.99 -3.42
CA ARG A 95 3.85 -4.56 -4.23
C ARG A 95 3.65 -6.05 -3.96
N ARG A 96 4.74 -6.82 -3.84
CA ARG A 96 4.67 -8.25 -3.52
C ARG A 96 4.05 -8.47 -2.14
N ILE A 97 4.54 -7.74 -1.14
CA ILE A 97 4.02 -7.81 0.25
C ILE A 97 2.54 -7.44 0.29
N LEU A 98 2.16 -6.32 -0.34
CA LEU A 98 0.77 -5.87 -0.40
C LEU A 98 -0.13 -6.92 -1.04
N THR A 99 0.30 -7.53 -2.15
CA THR A 99 -0.50 -8.58 -2.82
C THR A 99 -0.70 -9.80 -1.91
N GLU A 100 0.38 -10.33 -1.33
CA GLU A 100 0.33 -11.50 -0.44
C GLU A 100 -0.56 -11.25 0.78
N ARG A 101 -0.43 -10.06 1.37
CA ARG A 101 -1.18 -9.68 2.55
C ARG A 101 -2.64 -9.33 2.27
N SER A 102 -2.94 -8.65 1.17
CA SER A 102 -4.32 -8.43 0.74
C SER A 102 -5.04 -9.75 0.49
N MET A 103 -4.36 -10.75 -0.08
CA MET A 103 -4.92 -12.10 -0.23
C MET A 103 -5.21 -12.75 1.12
N ALA A 104 -4.23 -12.76 2.05
CA ALA A 104 -4.40 -13.38 3.36
C ALA A 104 -5.51 -12.71 4.21
N ARG A 105 -5.68 -11.40 4.08
CA ARG A 105 -6.72 -10.65 4.80
C ARG A 105 -8.07 -10.71 4.11
N ALA A 106 -8.14 -10.87 2.80
CA ALA A 106 -9.43 -10.93 2.09
C ALA A 106 -10.33 -12.07 2.62
N GLU A 107 -9.75 -13.21 2.99
CA GLU A 107 -10.46 -14.33 3.62
C GLU A 107 -11.10 -13.97 4.98
N THR A 108 -10.56 -13.00 5.70
CA THR A 108 -11.06 -12.59 7.04
C THR A 108 -11.97 -11.37 7.00
N THR A 109 -12.08 -10.69 5.86
CA THR A 109 -12.87 -9.45 5.74
C THR A 109 -14.39 -9.67 5.76
N GLY A 110 -14.83 -10.87 5.39
CA GLY A 110 -16.24 -11.21 5.24
C GLY A 110 -16.91 -10.56 4.03
N LEU A 111 -16.14 -9.98 3.11
CA LEU A 111 -16.67 -9.46 1.84
C LEU A 111 -16.99 -10.62 0.89
N PRO A 112 -18.06 -10.52 0.08
CA PRO A 112 -18.35 -11.51 -0.94
C PRO A 112 -17.23 -11.55 -1.99
N ASP A 113 -17.05 -12.71 -2.62
CA ASP A 113 -16.09 -12.87 -3.71
C ASP A 113 -16.43 -11.94 -4.90
N PRO A 114 -15.41 -11.45 -5.62
CA PRO A 114 -15.60 -10.67 -6.85
C PRO A 114 -16.47 -11.42 -7.88
N PRO A 115 -17.60 -10.85 -8.32
CA PRO A 115 -18.49 -11.54 -9.25
C PRO A 115 -17.81 -11.73 -10.61
N GLY A 116 -17.84 -12.95 -11.14
CA GLY A 116 -17.35 -13.24 -12.50
C GLY A 116 -15.82 -13.18 -12.69
N LEU A 117 -15.04 -13.01 -11.61
CA LEU A 117 -13.58 -12.90 -11.67
C LEU A 117 -12.89 -13.96 -10.78
N PRO A 118 -11.76 -14.56 -11.23
CA PRO A 118 -10.92 -15.34 -10.34
C PRO A 118 -10.41 -14.49 -9.17
N PHE A 119 -10.66 -14.92 -7.93
CA PHE A 119 -10.33 -14.17 -6.71
C PHE A 119 -8.89 -13.64 -6.68
N ARG A 120 -7.90 -14.50 -6.94
CA ARG A 120 -6.47 -14.11 -6.97
C ARG A 120 -6.19 -13.03 -8.02
N LEU A 121 -6.85 -13.10 -9.18
CA LEU A 121 -6.69 -12.11 -10.25
C LEU A 121 -7.25 -10.76 -9.82
N ALA A 122 -8.46 -10.75 -9.25
CA ALA A 122 -9.10 -9.55 -8.74
C ALA A 122 -8.24 -8.82 -7.69
N ILE A 123 -7.70 -9.55 -6.70
CA ILE A 123 -6.82 -8.96 -5.68
C ILE A 123 -5.51 -8.44 -6.30
N THR A 124 -4.84 -9.27 -7.12
CA THR A 124 -3.56 -8.88 -7.75
C THR A 124 -3.73 -7.66 -8.66
N HIS A 125 -4.81 -7.62 -9.45
CA HIS A 125 -5.14 -6.48 -10.29
C HIS A 125 -5.42 -5.24 -9.45
N SER A 126 -6.25 -5.35 -8.40
CA SER A 126 -6.60 -4.24 -7.53
C SER A 126 -5.38 -3.57 -6.92
N VAL A 127 -4.45 -4.36 -6.37
CA VAL A 127 -3.21 -3.84 -5.79
C VAL A 127 -2.34 -3.19 -6.85
N ARG A 128 -2.10 -3.85 -7.99
CA ARG A 128 -1.24 -3.33 -9.07
C ARG A 128 -1.77 -2.04 -9.67
N ALA A 129 -3.06 -2.01 -10.01
CA ALA A 129 -3.68 -0.84 -10.64
C ALA A 129 -3.73 0.34 -9.66
N THR A 130 -4.06 0.08 -8.39
CA THR A 130 -4.04 1.11 -7.34
C THR A 130 -2.65 1.72 -7.19
N LEU A 131 -1.60 0.90 -7.07
CA LEU A 131 -0.22 1.40 -6.95
C LEU A 131 0.21 2.23 -8.17
N GLY A 132 -0.18 1.82 -9.38
CA GLY A 132 0.08 2.59 -10.60
C GLY A 132 -0.59 3.96 -10.58
N ILE A 133 -1.86 4.05 -10.14
CA ILE A 133 -2.58 5.32 -10.01
C ILE A 133 -1.96 6.19 -8.90
N LEU A 134 -1.54 5.59 -7.77
CA LEU A 134 -0.88 6.34 -6.70
C LEU A 134 0.47 6.90 -7.15
N ALA A 135 1.27 6.13 -7.88
CA ALA A 135 2.53 6.60 -8.45
C ALA A 135 2.30 7.78 -9.42
N TRP A 136 1.35 7.63 -10.34
CA TRP A 136 0.92 8.72 -11.23
C TRP A 136 0.46 9.96 -10.46
N TRP A 137 -0.36 9.80 -9.42
CA TRP A 137 -0.84 10.91 -8.60
C TRP A 137 0.33 11.63 -7.90
N PHE A 138 1.31 10.88 -7.40
CA PHE A 138 2.47 11.47 -6.75
C PHE A 138 3.36 12.25 -7.72
N ASP A 139 3.54 11.77 -8.95
CA ASP A 139 4.52 12.33 -9.88
C ASP A 139 3.94 13.37 -10.85
N GLU A 140 2.73 13.15 -11.33
CA GLU A 140 2.14 13.95 -12.42
C GLU A 140 1.02 14.88 -11.93
N ALA A 141 0.33 14.53 -10.85
CA ALA A 141 -0.83 15.29 -10.36
C ALA A 141 -0.81 15.55 -8.84
N PRO A 142 0.31 16.03 -8.25
CA PRO A 142 0.47 16.10 -6.80
C PRO A 142 -0.56 16.99 -6.08
N ASP A 143 -1.15 17.95 -6.79
CA ASP A 143 -2.15 18.90 -6.26
C ASP A 143 -3.60 18.42 -6.41
N MET A 144 -3.83 17.30 -7.11
CA MET A 144 -5.16 16.70 -7.23
C MET A 144 -5.63 16.17 -5.86
N ASP A 145 -6.89 16.41 -5.53
CA ASP A 145 -7.43 16.08 -4.20
C ASP A 145 -7.79 14.60 -4.05
N CYS A 146 -8.08 14.19 -2.81
CA CYS A 146 -8.38 12.78 -2.51
C CYS A 146 -9.70 12.31 -3.13
N GLU A 147 -10.65 13.21 -3.32
CA GLU A 147 -11.96 12.96 -3.88
C GLU A 147 -11.86 12.67 -5.38
N GLU A 148 -11.05 13.44 -6.10
CA GLU A 148 -10.76 13.27 -7.53
C GLU A 148 -10.00 11.96 -7.78
N VAL A 149 -8.90 11.72 -7.06
CA VAL A 149 -8.11 10.47 -7.19
C VAL A 149 -8.93 9.26 -6.74
N GLY A 150 -9.70 9.40 -5.66
CA GLY A 150 -10.60 8.35 -5.18
C GLY A 150 -11.65 7.97 -6.22
N ALA A 151 -12.19 8.95 -6.96
CA ALA A 151 -13.11 8.69 -8.06
C ALA A 151 -12.43 7.99 -9.25
N ILE A 152 -11.15 8.27 -9.52
CA ILE A 152 -10.36 7.57 -10.55
C ILE A 152 -10.14 6.11 -10.15
N ILE A 153 -9.72 5.86 -8.91
CA ILE A 153 -9.50 4.50 -8.38
C ILE A 153 -10.80 3.70 -8.36
N ASP A 154 -11.91 4.31 -7.93
CA ASP A 154 -13.23 3.66 -7.95
C ASP A 154 -13.60 3.24 -9.37
N ARG A 155 -13.51 4.17 -10.33
CA ARG A 155 -13.89 3.95 -11.74
C ARG A 155 -13.04 2.89 -12.44
N LEU A 156 -11.72 2.89 -12.20
CA LEU A 156 -10.79 2.05 -12.94
C LEU A 156 -10.46 0.72 -12.24
N VAL A 157 -10.69 0.63 -10.92
CA VAL A 157 -10.19 -0.49 -10.11
C VAL A 157 -11.27 -1.10 -9.23
N ILE A 158 -11.82 -0.35 -8.27
CA ILE A 158 -12.64 -0.93 -7.21
C ILE A 158 -14.04 -1.29 -7.68
N ALA A 159 -14.75 -0.37 -8.35
CA ALA A 159 -16.10 -0.66 -8.86
C ALA A 159 -16.10 -1.81 -9.88
N PRO A 160 -15.22 -1.87 -10.89
CA PRO A 160 -15.18 -2.99 -11.84
C PRO A 160 -14.96 -4.36 -11.18
N VAL A 161 -14.14 -4.41 -10.12
CA VAL A 161 -13.86 -5.66 -9.40
C VAL A 161 -15.02 -6.07 -8.47
N ARG A 162 -15.79 -5.10 -7.96
CA ARG A 162 -16.80 -5.33 -6.92
C ARG A 162 -18.24 -5.38 -7.41
N LYS A 163 -18.57 -4.67 -8.49
CA LYS A 163 -19.96 -4.46 -8.93
C LYS A 163 -20.37 -5.28 -10.15
N GLY A 164 -19.40 -5.71 -10.99
CA GLY A 164 -19.68 -6.45 -12.22
C GLY A 164 -20.34 -5.60 -13.30
#